data_AF-A0A5B9QQC6-F1
#
_entry.id   AF-A0A5B9QQC6-F1
#
_cell.length_a   1.000
_cell.length_b   1.000
_cell.length_c   1.000
_cell.angle_alpha   90.00
_cell.angle_beta   90.00
_cell.angle_gamma   90.00
#
_symmetry.space_group_name_H-M   'P 1'
#
loop_
_entity.id
_entity.type
_entity.pdbx_description
1 polymer ?
#
loop_
_entity_poly.entity_id
_entity_poly.type
_entity_poly.pdbx_seq_one_letter_code
_entity_poly.pdbx_strand_id
1 'polypeptide(L)'
;MENEEKYEGWENRETWLVNLHLENEASSYRYWREQAEQSRSSAAKTDQVHAKIWTEAQAALFTLADQMREQVTEAIAVESPSLVGDLIATALSRVEWREIAEHWLEKDAT
;
A
#
# COMPACT_ATOMS: atom_id res chain seq x y z
N MET A 1 -0.63 -3.06 -29.63
CA MET A 1 -0.53 -3.51 -28.23
C MET A 1 -1.44 -2.57 -27.47
N GLU A 2 -2.55 -3.11 -26.98
CA GLU A 2 -3.68 -2.33 -26.45
C GLU A 2 -3.25 -1.53 -25.23
N ASN A 3 -3.73 -0.28 -25.17
CA ASN A 3 -3.71 0.55 -23.98
C ASN A 3 -4.62 -0.19 -22.97
N GLU A 4 -4.06 -0.94 -22.02
CA GLU A 4 -4.84 -1.33 -20.84
C GLU A 4 -5.17 -0.03 -20.12
N GLU A 5 -6.39 0.49 -20.35
CA GLU A 5 -6.86 1.70 -19.71
C GLU A 5 -6.88 1.44 -18.19
N LYS A 6 -5.99 2.13 -17.48
CA LYS A 6 -5.96 2.14 -16.01
C LYS A 6 -7.37 2.38 -15.46
N TYR A 7 -7.75 1.60 -14.45
CA TYR A 7 -9.05 1.75 -13.79
C TYR A 7 -9.03 2.98 -12.89
N GLU A 8 -9.73 4.05 -13.28
CA GLU A 8 -9.75 5.33 -12.53
C GLU A 8 -8.35 5.90 -12.26
N GLY A 9 -7.39 5.64 -13.16
CA GLY A 9 -5.99 6.05 -13.02
C GLY A 9 -5.09 5.09 -12.23
N TRP A 10 -5.63 3.97 -11.74
CA TRP A 10 -4.91 2.90 -11.02
C TRP A 10 -4.73 1.66 -11.89
N GLU A 11 -3.76 0.80 -11.55
CA GLU A 11 -3.48 -0.42 -12.32
C GLU A 11 -4.71 -1.32 -12.47
N ASN A 12 -5.51 -1.44 -11.41
CA ASN A 12 -6.73 -2.23 -11.42
C ASN A 12 -7.76 -1.73 -10.39
N ARG A 13 -8.95 -2.33 -10.45
CA ARG A 13 -10.09 -1.96 -9.60
C ARG A 13 -9.81 -2.25 -8.12
N GLU A 14 -9.14 -3.36 -7.81
CA GLU A 14 -8.80 -3.75 -6.45
C GLU A 14 -7.86 -2.72 -5.81
N THR A 15 -6.83 -2.28 -6.53
CA THR A 15 -5.92 -1.21 -6.10
C THR A 15 -6.67 0.10 -5.83
N TRP A 16 -7.54 0.53 -6.76
CA TRP A 16 -8.36 1.74 -6.57
C TRP A 16 -9.28 1.64 -5.35
N LEU A 17 -9.99 0.52 -5.16
CA LEU A 17 -10.91 0.33 -4.04
C LEU A 17 -10.19 0.38 -2.69
N VAL A 18 -9.02 -0.24 -2.59
CA VAL A 18 -8.22 -0.17 -1.35
C VAL A 18 -7.81 1.26 -1.07
N ASN A 19 -7.22 1.97 -2.06
CA ASN A 19 -6.83 3.36 -1.83
C ASN A 19 -8.03 4.24 -1.44
N LEU A 20 -9.16 4.09 -2.13
CA LEU A 20 -10.39 4.80 -1.81
C LEU A 20 -10.85 4.53 -0.37
N HIS A 21 -10.79 3.27 0.09
CA HIS A 21 -11.11 2.91 1.47
C HIS A 21 -10.19 3.61 2.48
N LEU A 22 -8.88 3.66 2.22
CA LEU A 22 -7.91 4.33 3.09
C LEU A 22 -8.14 5.84 3.19
N GLU A 23 -8.61 6.47 2.11
CA GLU A 23 -8.87 7.91 2.07
C GLU A 23 -10.21 8.33 2.69
N ASN A 24 -11.21 7.43 2.67
CA ASN A 24 -12.58 7.78 3.03
C ASN A 24 -12.78 8.08 4.53
N GLU A 25 -12.04 7.42 5.41
CA GLU A 25 -12.18 7.61 6.86
C GLU A 25 -11.11 8.55 7.40
N ALA A 26 -11.51 9.62 8.09
CA ALA A 26 -10.58 10.66 8.55
C ALA A 26 -9.52 10.17 9.55
N SER A 27 -9.79 9.08 10.28
CA SER A 27 -8.81 8.39 11.14
C SER A 27 -7.79 7.61 10.33
N SER A 28 -8.26 6.79 9.38
CA SER A 28 -7.43 6.01 8.46
C SER A 28 -6.56 6.91 7.62
N TYR A 29 -7.11 8.00 7.09
CA TYR A 29 -6.35 8.98 6.32
C TYR A 29 -5.19 9.56 7.13
N ARG A 30 -5.46 10.06 8.34
CA ARG A 30 -4.41 10.63 9.20
C ARG A 30 -3.36 9.59 9.56
N TYR A 31 -3.78 8.38 9.91
CA TYR A 31 -2.89 7.29 10.22
C TYR A 31 -1.92 6.99 9.07
N TRP A 32 -2.44 6.82 7.85
CA TRP A 32 -1.61 6.47 6.70
C TRP A 32 -0.71 7.61 6.22
N ARG A 33 -1.13 8.88 6.39
CA ARG A 33 -0.24 10.04 6.23
C ARG A 33 0.94 9.98 7.21
N GLU A 34 0.67 9.72 8.49
CA GLU A 34 1.73 9.58 9.50
C GLU A 34 2.65 8.40 9.21
N GLN A 35 2.13 7.26 8.75
CA GLN A 35 2.96 6.10 8.39
C GLN A 35 3.82 6.36 7.15
N ALA A 36 3.32 7.12 6.17
CA ALA A 36 4.11 7.51 4.99
C ALA A 36 5.29 8.40 5.39
N GLU A 37 5.06 9.39 6.27
CA GLU A 37 6.13 10.25 6.79
C GLU A 37 7.13 9.48 7.69
N GLN A 38 6.63 8.57 8.52
CA GLN A 38 7.48 7.71 9.32
C GLN A 38 8.35 6.80 8.43
N SER A 39 7.80 6.28 7.33
CA SER A 39 8.53 5.44 6.37
C SER A 39 9.64 6.23 5.67
N ARG A 40 9.39 7.48 5.25
CA ARG A 40 10.44 8.37 4.73
C ARG A 40 11.56 8.61 5.73
N SER A 41 11.20 9.08 6.92
CA SER A 41 12.16 9.54 7.93
C SER A 41 13.02 8.40 8.51
N SER A 42 12.53 7.16 8.45
CA SER A 42 13.24 5.97 8.89
C SER A 42 13.98 5.24 7.76
N ALA A 43 13.69 5.52 6.48
CA ALA A 43 14.26 4.81 5.34
C ALA A 43 15.80 4.77 5.35
N ALA A 44 16.44 5.92 5.62
CA ALA A 44 17.90 6.03 5.68
C ALA A 44 18.54 5.17 6.77
N LYS A 45 17.78 4.74 7.79
CA LYS A 45 18.26 3.95 8.92
C LYS A 45 18.11 2.44 8.71
N THR A 46 17.49 2.02 7.61
CA THR A 46 17.28 0.61 7.31
C THR A 46 18.60 -0.07 6.93
N ASP A 47 18.77 -1.32 7.37
CA ASP A 47 19.97 -2.10 7.09
C ASP A 47 20.18 -2.28 5.58
N GLN A 48 19.11 -2.38 4.80
CA GLN A 48 19.15 -2.50 3.34
C GLN A 48 19.75 -1.25 2.67
N VAL A 49 19.46 -0.05 3.19
CA VAL A 49 20.06 1.20 2.69
C VAL A 49 21.54 1.28 3.09
N HIS A 50 21.88 0.92 4.33
CA HIS A 50 23.27 0.85 4.77
C HIS A 50 24.11 -0.15 3.96
N ALA A 51 23.51 -1.30 3.61
CA ALA A 51 24.11 -2.32 2.75
C ALA A 51 24.11 -1.93 1.26
N LYS A 52 23.58 -0.74 0.89
CA LYS A 52 23.44 -0.24 -0.49
C LYS A 52 22.66 -1.17 -1.42
N ILE A 53 21.74 -1.96 -0.85
CA ILE A 53 20.84 -2.84 -1.60
C ILE A 53 19.70 -2.01 -2.19
N TRP A 54 19.18 -1.05 -1.41
CA TRP A 54 18.09 -0.15 -1.79
C TRP A 54 18.49 1.31 -1.62
N THR A 55 17.86 2.19 -2.40
CA THR A 55 17.84 3.62 -2.13
C THR A 55 16.88 3.93 -0.97
N GLU A 56 17.01 5.12 -0.38
CA GLU A 56 16.06 5.57 0.66
C GLU A 56 14.61 5.60 0.14
N ALA A 57 14.40 6.04 -1.09
CA ALA A 57 13.07 6.05 -1.71
C ALA A 57 12.50 4.63 -1.86
N GLN A 58 13.31 3.67 -2.29
CA GLN A 58 12.90 2.26 -2.40
C GLN A 58 12.59 1.66 -1.02
N ALA A 59 13.41 1.96 -0.01
CA ALA A 59 13.18 1.47 1.34
C ALA A 59 11.88 2.04 1.94
N ALA A 60 11.61 3.33 1.78
CA ALA A 60 10.35 3.94 2.20
C ALA A 60 9.15 3.30 1.49
N LEU A 61 9.24 3.14 0.16
CA LEU A 61 8.19 2.55 -0.66
C LEU A 61 7.86 1.12 -0.24
N PHE A 62 8.87 0.25 -0.12
CA PHE A 62 8.64 -1.16 0.22
C PHE A 62 8.15 -1.31 1.66
N THR A 63 8.71 -0.54 2.60
CA THR A 63 8.26 -0.55 4.00
C THR A 63 6.80 -0.18 4.11
N LEU A 64 6.38 0.92 3.48
CA LEU A 64 4.99 1.37 3.52
C LEU A 64 4.05 0.39 2.81
N ALA A 65 4.45 -0.13 1.64
CA ALA A 65 3.65 -1.09 0.89
C ALA A 65 3.42 -2.39 1.66
N ASP A 66 4.47 -2.93 2.30
CA ASP A 66 4.36 -4.13 3.13
C ASP A 66 3.48 -3.88 4.35
N GLN A 67 3.65 -2.74 5.02
CA GLN A 67 2.82 -2.36 6.16
C GLN A 67 1.34 -2.21 5.79
N MET A 68 1.04 -1.54 4.66
CA MET A 68 -0.34 -1.40 4.15
C MET A 68 -0.95 -2.76 3.86
N ARG A 69 -0.21 -3.62 3.13
CA ARG A 69 -0.67 -4.97 2.81
C ARG A 69 -1.00 -5.76 4.07
N GLU A 70 -0.09 -5.78 5.04
CA GLU A 70 -0.25 -6.55 6.28
C GLU A 70 -1.45 -6.07 7.08
N GLN A 71 -1.50 -4.79 7.42
CA GLN A 71 -2.55 -4.26 8.29
C GLN A 71 -3.93 -4.28 7.64
N VAL A 72 -4.03 -3.94 6.35
CA VAL A 72 -5.31 -3.99 5.63
C VAL A 72 -5.79 -5.43 5.53
N THR A 73 -4.89 -6.37 5.19
CA THR A 73 -5.26 -7.79 5.11
C THR A 73 -5.72 -8.32 6.46
N GLU A 74 -5.01 -7.99 7.54
CA GLU A 74 -5.38 -8.40 8.90
C GLU A 74 -6.74 -7.82 9.32
N ALA A 75 -7.00 -6.55 9.04
CA ALA A 75 -8.23 -5.86 9.43
C ALA A 75 -9.50 -6.44 8.77
N ILE A 76 -9.38 -7.06 7.59
CA ILE A 76 -10.51 -7.60 6.83
C ILE A 76 -10.47 -9.13 6.66
N ALA A 77 -9.46 -9.78 7.25
CA ALA A 77 -9.33 -11.23 7.19
C ALA A 77 -10.52 -11.94 7.85
N VAL A 78 -10.94 -13.05 7.23
CA VAL A 78 -11.97 -13.93 7.78
C VAL A 78 -11.27 -15.11 8.46
N GLU A 79 -11.51 -15.31 9.75
CA GLU A 79 -10.79 -16.30 10.59
C GLU A 79 -11.02 -17.77 10.20
N SER A 80 -11.95 -18.07 9.29
CA SER A 80 -12.26 -19.44 8.87
C SER A 80 -12.24 -19.62 7.35
N PRO A 81 -11.70 -20.75 6.85
CA PRO A 81 -11.77 -21.10 5.43
C PRO A 81 -13.22 -21.06 4.95
N SER A 82 -13.51 -20.18 4.01
CA SER A 82 -14.85 -19.93 3.51
C SER A 82 -14.77 -19.31 2.13
N LEU A 83 -15.84 -19.47 1.33
CA LEU A 83 -15.95 -18.80 0.03
C LEU A 83 -15.67 -17.29 0.13
N VAL A 84 -16.15 -16.64 1.20
CA VAL A 84 -15.92 -15.22 1.44
C VAL A 84 -14.44 -14.95 1.69
N GLY A 85 -13.80 -15.74 2.56
CA GLY A 85 -12.37 -15.63 2.83
C GLY A 85 -11.52 -15.81 1.57
N ASP A 86 -11.83 -16.81 0.75
CA ASP A 86 -11.12 -17.08 -0.51
C ASP A 86 -11.28 -15.92 -1.51
N LEU A 87 -12.49 -15.37 -1.64
CA LEU A 87 -12.75 -14.23 -2.52
C LEU A 87 -12.02 -12.96 -2.05
N ILE A 88 -12.02 -12.68 -0.74
CA ILE A 88 -11.31 -11.53 -0.17
C ILE A 88 -9.80 -11.69 -0.35
N ALA A 89 -9.25 -12.85 0.01
CA ALA A 89 -7.82 -13.13 -0.15
C ALA A 89 -7.38 -13.02 -1.62
N THR A 90 -8.19 -13.55 -2.54
CA THR A 90 -7.94 -13.43 -3.98
C THR A 90 -7.95 -11.98 -4.43
N ALA A 91 -8.94 -11.18 -4.01
CA ALA A 91 -9.01 -9.76 -4.36
C ALA A 91 -7.78 -8.99 -3.82
N LEU A 92 -7.39 -9.24 -2.56
CA LEU A 92 -6.22 -8.59 -1.95
C LEU A 92 -4.89 -9.00 -2.60
N SER A 93 -4.79 -10.22 -3.13
CA SER A 93 -3.60 -10.66 -3.87
C SER A 93 -3.40 -9.93 -5.20
N ARG A 94 -4.44 -9.27 -5.73
CA ARG A 94 -4.39 -8.49 -6.98
C ARG A 94 -4.09 -7.01 -6.74
N VAL A 95 -4.07 -6.57 -5.50
CA VAL A 95 -3.79 -5.17 -5.15
C VAL A 95 -2.32 -4.87 -5.39
N GLU A 96 -2.06 -3.82 -6.17
CA GLU A 96 -0.70 -3.29 -6.35
C GLU A 96 -0.32 -2.37 -5.19
N TRP A 97 0.05 -2.97 -4.06
CA TRP A 97 0.36 -2.26 -2.81
C TRP A 97 1.46 -1.20 -2.96
N ARG A 98 2.39 -1.39 -3.90
CA ARG A 98 3.45 -0.43 -4.21
C ARG A 98 2.89 0.82 -4.89
N GLU A 99 1.92 0.70 -5.79
CA GLU A 99 1.28 1.86 -6.43
C GLU A 99 0.54 2.71 -5.38
N ILE A 100 -0.14 2.06 -4.42
CA ILE A 100 -0.75 2.76 -3.29
C ILE A 100 0.31 3.47 -2.44
N ALA A 101 1.34 2.75 -2.00
CA ALA A 101 2.39 3.35 -1.17
C ALA A 101 3.09 4.53 -1.88
N GLU A 102 3.36 4.43 -3.19
CA GLU A 102 3.92 5.51 -3.98
C GLU A 102 3.03 6.75 -3.98
N HIS A 103 1.72 6.60 -4.24
CA HIS A 103 0.75 7.70 -4.20
C HIS A 103 0.70 8.40 -2.83
N TRP A 104 0.74 7.63 -1.73
CA TRP A 104 0.76 8.21 -0.39
C TRP A 104 2.09 8.91 -0.08
N LEU A 105 3.20 8.36 -0.58
CA LEU A 105 4.49 9.02 -0.47
C LEU A 105 4.48 10.35 -1.28
N GLU A 106 4.00 10.40 -2.50
CA GLU A 106 3.96 11.66 -3.26
C GLU A 106 3.06 12.72 -2.59
N LYS A 107 1.98 12.30 -1.94
CA LYS A 107 1.01 13.19 -1.26
C LYS A 107 1.56 13.99 -0.07
N ASP A 108 2.62 13.57 0.63
CA ASP A 108 3.28 14.43 1.66
C ASP A 108 4.48 15.21 1.13
N ALA A 109 4.89 15.03 -0.13
CA ALA A 109 5.98 15.81 -0.69
C ALA A 109 5.58 17.26 -1.03
N THR A 110 4.32 17.64 -0.78
CA THR A 110 3.70 18.95 -1.07
C THR A 110 3.12 19.57 0.18
#